data_AF-A0A962H8P4-F1
#
_entry.id   AF-A0A962H8P4-F1
#
_cell.length_a   1.000
_cell.length_b   1.000
_cell.length_c   1.000
_cell.angle_alpha   90.00
_cell.angle_beta   90.00
_cell.angle_gamma   90.00
#
_symmetry.space_group_name_H-M   'P 1'
#
loop_
_entity.id
_entity.type
_entity.pdbx_description
1 polymer ?
#
loop_
_entity_poly.entity_id
_entity_poly.type
_entity_poly.pdbx_seq_one_letter_code
_entity_poly.pdbx_strand_id
1 'polypeptide(L)'
;MPPRPECAPKWRNSLLALLPRVPLTLVIGQYAQAYQWPDSKLNLTGLVAQWRQFWPDVVPLPHPSPRNNLWLKRNPWFELELLPALRQRVADVLSQAQLQG
;
A
#
# COMPACT_ATOMS: atom_id res chain seq x y z
N MET A 1 -6.09 3.30 -15.76
CA MET A 1 -4.97 3.47 -16.70
C MET A 1 -3.66 3.34 -15.94
N PRO A 2 -2.55 2.96 -16.59
CA PRO A 2 -1.23 3.11 -15.98
C PRO A 2 -0.98 4.58 -15.59
N PRO A 3 -0.23 4.84 -14.50
CA PRO A 3 0.29 6.18 -14.24
C PRO A 3 1.22 6.60 -15.38
N ARG A 4 1.30 7.91 -15.64
CA ARG A 4 2.19 8.45 -16.66
C ARG A 4 3.66 8.21 -16.26
N PRO A 5 4.50 7.65 -17.16
CA PRO A 5 5.86 7.22 -16.81
C PRO A 5 6.77 8.37 -16.40
N GLU A 6 6.54 9.59 -16.92
CA GLU A 6 7.32 10.77 -16.58
C GLU A 6 7.10 11.25 -15.13
N CYS A 7 5.99 10.86 -14.50
CA CYS A 7 5.61 11.43 -13.20
C CYS A 7 6.55 11.04 -12.06
N ALA A 8 6.88 9.75 -11.96
CA ALA A 8 7.67 9.27 -10.83
C ALA A 8 9.12 9.78 -10.87
N PRO A 9 9.86 9.71 -12.00
CA PRO A 9 11.21 10.27 -12.09
C PRO A 9 11.26 11.77 -11.82
N LYS A 10 10.24 12.52 -12.25
CA LYS A 10 10.27 13.99 -12.20
C LYS A 10 9.88 14.57 -10.84
N TRP A 11 8.93 13.96 -10.12
CA TRP A 11 8.35 14.60 -8.93
C TRP A 11 8.34 13.75 -7.67
N ARG A 12 8.32 12.42 -7.78
CA ARG A 12 8.00 11.56 -6.62
C ARG A 12 9.04 11.67 -5.52
N ASN A 13 10.33 11.54 -5.84
CA ASN A 13 11.39 11.57 -4.83
C ASN A 13 11.46 12.94 -4.13
N SER A 14 11.38 14.03 -4.89
CA SER A 14 11.35 15.39 -4.35
C SER A 14 10.14 15.63 -3.44
N LEU A 15 8.96 15.12 -3.83
CA LEU A 15 7.75 15.24 -3.02
C LEU A 15 7.87 14.44 -1.72
N LEU A 16 8.33 13.19 -1.78
CA LEU A 16 8.46 12.34 -0.60
C LEU A 16 9.51 12.87 0.39
N ALA A 17 10.57 13.54 -0.10
CA ALA A 17 11.56 14.19 0.75
C ALA A 17 10.95 15.33 1.61
N LEU A 18 9.82 15.92 1.20
CA LEU A 18 9.09 16.94 1.96
C LEU A 18 8.14 16.33 3.01
N LEU A 19 8.01 15.01 3.06
CA LEU A 19 7.18 14.28 4.00
C LEU A 19 8.07 13.44 4.93
N PRO A 20 8.85 14.05 5.85
CA PRO A 20 9.87 13.34 6.64
C PRO A 20 9.28 12.39 7.71
N ARG A 21 7.98 12.49 7.99
CA ARG A 21 7.30 11.71 9.03
C ARG A 21 6.07 11.03 8.44
N VAL A 22 6.29 9.98 7.65
CA VAL A 22 5.21 9.13 7.12
C VAL A 22 5.15 7.86 7.97
N PRO A 23 4.21 7.76 8.93
CA PRO A 23 4.12 6.60 9.83
C PRO A 23 3.50 5.35 9.17
N LEU A 24 2.89 5.50 7.99
CA LEU A 24 2.27 4.41 7.24
C LEU A 24 2.22 4.74 5.75
N THR A 25 2.70 3.84 4.90
CA THR A 25 2.65 3.95 3.44
C THR A 25 1.79 2.83 2.86
N LEU A 26 0.73 3.21 2.14
CA LEU A 26 -0.14 2.26 1.43
C LEU A 26 0.28 2.15 -0.04
N VAL A 27 0.70 0.97 -0.48
CA VAL A 27 1.20 0.71 -1.84
C VAL A 27 0.12 0.00 -2.65
N ILE A 28 -0.71 0.79 -3.35
CA ILE A 28 -1.96 0.33 -3.94
C ILE A 28 -1.81 -0.02 -5.43
N GLY A 29 -2.00 -1.30 -5.75
CA GLY A 29 -2.03 -1.81 -7.11
C GLY A 29 -0.65 -2.07 -7.74
N GLN A 30 -0.66 -2.82 -8.85
CA GLN A 30 0.55 -3.37 -9.46
C GLN A 30 1.61 -2.32 -9.84
N TYR A 31 1.20 -1.13 -10.31
CA TYR A 31 2.14 -0.10 -10.74
C TYR A 31 2.89 0.53 -9.55
N ALA A 32 2.18 0.76 -8.44
CA ALA A 32 2.81 1.26 -7.22
C ALA A 32 3.74 0.19 -6.61
N GLN A 33 3.33 -1.08 -6.65
CA GLN A 33 4.12 -2.20 -6.15
C GLN A 33 5.39 -2.42 -6.99
N ALA A 34 5.29 -2.40 -8.32
CA ALA A 34 6.44 -2.51 -9.21
C ALA A 34 7.43 -1.36 -9.04
N TYR A 35 6.94 -0.15 -8.73
CA TYR A 35 7.82 0.98 -8.39
C TYR A 35 8.50 0.79 -7.03
N GLN A 36 7.75 0.35 -6.02
CA GLN A 36 8.26 0.21 -4.67
C GLN A 36 9.27 -0.94 -4.54
N TRP A 37 9.03 -2.04 -5.25
CA TRP A 37 9.84 -3.25 -5.22
C TRP A 37 10.16 -3.73 -6.64
N PRO A 38 11.04 -3.02 -7.37
CA PRO A 38 11.32 -3.29 -8.78
C PRO A 38 11.96 -4.67 -9.01
N ASP A 39 12.68 -5.21 -8.02
CA ASP A 39 13.35 -6.51 -8.10
C ASP A 39 12.47 -7.68 -7.62
N SER A 40 11.23 -7.40 -7.21
CA SER A 40 10.32 -8.45 -6.73
C SER A 40 9.89 -9.37 -7.88
N LYS A 41 10.02 -10.68 -7.65
CA LYS A 41 9.51 -11.71 -8.56
C LYS A 41 8.05 -12.10 -8.26
N LEU A 42 7.44 -11.50 -7.23
CA LEU A 42 6.07 -11.82 -6.82
C LEU A 42 5.06 -11.04 -7.65
N ASN A 43 3.93 -11.67 -7.94
CA ASN A 43 2.78 -10.99 -8.51
C ASN A 43 2.00 -10.21 -7.42
N LEU A 44 0.97 -9.45 -7.84
CA LEU A 44 0.11 -8.66 -6.95
C LEU A 44 -0.35 -9.48 -5.73
N THR A 45 -0.91 -10.67 -5.96
CA THR A 45 -1.44 -11.52 -4.89
C THR A 45 -0.33 -11.96 -3.94
N GLY A 46 0.81 -12.41 -4.48
CA GLY A 46 1.95 -12.87 -3.69
C GLY A 46 2.51 -11.77 -2.79
N LEU A 47 2.60 -10.54 -3.33
CA LEU A 47 3.10 -9.41 -2.55
C LEU A 47 2.12 -8.98 -1.46
N VAL A 48 0.82 -8.93 -1.77
CA VAL A 48 -0.22 -8.64 -0.77
C VAL A 48 -0.28 -9.74 0.30
N ALA A 49 -0.10 -11.01 -0.06
CA ALA A 49 -0.09 -12.12 0.90
C ALA A 49 1.08 -12.02 1.91
N GLN A 50 2.19 -11.42 1.50
CA GLN A 50 3.37 -11.18 2.34
C GLN A 50 3.33 -9.84 3.10
N TRP A 51 2.17 -9.19 3.22
CA TRP A 51 2.04 -7.87 3.84
C TRP A 51 2.69 -7.74 5.23
N ARG A 52 2.74 -8.84 6.01
CA ARG A 52 3.38 -8.89 7.34
C ARG A 52 4.89 -8.67 7.30
N GLN A 53 5.56 -8.94 6.18
CA GLN A 53 7.00 -8.67 6.00
C GLN A 53 7.32 -7.18 6.01
N PHE A 54 6.36 -6.34 5.61
CA PHE A 54 6.54 -4.90 5.46
C PHE A 54 5.83 -4.11 6.58
N TRP A 55 5.15 -4.81 7.48
CA TRP A 55 4.41 -4.26 8.61
C TRP A 55 5.35 -3.71 9.70
N PRO A 56 4.98 -2.63 10.42
CA PRO A 56 3.74 -1.84 10.35
C PRO A 56 3.79 -0.61 9.44
N ASP A 57 4.89 -0.41 8.72
CA ASP A 57 5.20 0.86 8.06
C ASP A 57 4.75 0.91 6.60
N VAL A 58 4.70 -0.24 5.91
CA VAL A 58 4.34 -0.32 4.50
C VAL A 58 3.36 -1.47 4.28
N VAL A 59 2.29 -1.23 3.51
CA VAL A 59 1.27 -2.24 3.24
C VAL A 59 0.97 -2.32 1.74
N PRO A 60 1.33 -3.42 1.06
CA PRO A 60 0.89 -3.68 -0.30
C PRO A 60 -0.61 -4.00 -0.32
N LEU A 61 -1.35 -3.34 -1.22
CA LEU A 61 -2.79 -3.52 -1.38
C LEU A 61 -3.17 -3.75 -2.84
N PRO A 62 -4.22 -4.52 -3.12
CA PRO A 62 -4.82 -4.53 -4.45
C PRO A 62 -5.45 -3.16 -4.76
N HIS A 63 -5.64 -2.86 -6.05
CA HIS A 63 -6.37 -1.65 -6.44
C HIS A 63 -7.86 -1.78 -6.10
N PRO A 64 -8.53 -0.75 -5.54
CA PRO A 64 -9.94 -0.79 -5.15
C PRO A 64 -10.92 -0.72 -6.35
N SER A 65 -10.52 -1.20 -7.53
CA SER A 65 -11.40 -1.20 -8.71
C SER A 65 -12.43 -2.31 -8.56
N PRO A 66 -13.70 -2.12 -9.01
CA PRO A 66 -14.68 -3.19 -9.07
C PRO A 66 -14.22 -4.42 -9.87
N ARG A 67 -13.26 -4.22 -10.80
CA ARG A 67 -12.61 -5.30 -11.54
C ARG A 67 -11.89 -6.30 -10.62
N ASN A 68 -11.58 -5.91 -9.40
CA ASN A 68 -10.91 -6.75 -8.40
C ASN A 68 -11.88 -7.56 -7.52
N ASN A 69 -13.20 -7.48 -7.74
CA ASN A 69 -14.20 -8.21 -6.95
C ASN A 69 -13.99 -9.74 -7.01
N LEU A 70 -13.61 -10.28 -8.17
CA LEU A 70 -13.30 -11.71 -8.28
C LEU A 70 -12.04 -12.09 -7.48
N TRP A 71 -11.04 -11.19 -7.43
CA TRP A 71 -9.84 -11.40 -6.63
C TRP A 71 -10.18 -11.44 -5.14
N LEU A 72 -11.02 -10.52 -4.65
CA LEU A 72 -11.48 -10.49 -3.26
C LEU A 72 -12.18 -11.79 -2.87
N LYS A 73 -13.12 -12.26 -3.71
CA LYS A 73 -13.81 -13.55 -3.51
C LYS A 73 -12.85 -14.75 -3.45
N ARG A 74 -11.74 -14.71 -4.19
CA ARG A 74 -10.73 -15.78 -4.21
C ARG A 74 -9.69 -15.68 -3.10
N ASN A 75 -9.60 -14.53 -2.43
CA ASN A 75 -8.59 -14.23 -1.40
C ASN A 75 -9.27 -13.74 -0.12
N PRO A 76 -10.12 -14.56 0.53
CA PRO A 76 -10.89 -14.14 1.70
C PRO A 76 -10.02 -13.70 2.88
N TRP A 77 -8.78 -14.21 2.98
CA TRP A 77 -7.79 -13.78 3.96
C TRP A 77 -7.51 -12.27 3.91
N PHE A 78 -7.70 -11.61 2.76
CA PHE A 78 -7.53 -10.16 2.66
C PHE A 78 -8.51 -9.44 3.58
N GLU A 79 -9.79 -9.84 3.54
CA GLU A 79 -10.85 -9.22 4.35
C GLU A 79 -10.84 -9.71 5.80
N LEU A 80 -10.44 -10.96 6.03
CA LEU A 80 -10.46 -11.58 7.36
C LEU A 80 -9.22 -11.24 8.21
N GLU A 81 -8.07 -10.98 7.58
CA GLU A 81 -6.81 -10.78 8.29
C GLU A 81 -6.19 -9.41 8.05
N LEU A 82 -5.99 -9.03 6.77
CA LEU A 82 -5.27 -7.80 6.43
C LEU A 82 -6.13 -6.58 6.76
N LEU A 83 -7.37 -6.52 6.27
CA LEU A 83 -8.23 -5.35 6.45
C LEU A 83 -8.48 -4.99 7.92
N PRO A 84 -8.75 -5.91 8.85
CA PRO A 84 -8.92 -5.57 10.27
C PRO A 84 -7.65 -4.98 10.87
N ALA A 85 -6.48 -5.59 10.61
CA ALA A 85 -5.19 -5.08 11.09
C ALA A 85 -4.89 -3.69 10.53
N LEU A 86 -5.13 -3.48 9.23
CA LEU A 86 -4.92 -2.18 8.59
C LEU A 86 -5.85 -1.11 9.15
N ARG A 87 -7.14 -1.42 9.38
CA ARG A 87 -8.10 -0.48 9.99
C ARG A 87 -7.62 -0.01 11.36
N GLN A 88 -7.14 -0.93 12.20
CA GLN A 88 -6.60 -0.58 13.51
C GLN A 88 -5.37 0.33 13.36
N ARG A 89 -4.40 -0.05 12.51
CA ARG A 89 -3.19 0.75 12.31
C ARG A 89 -3.48 2.16 11.80
N VAL A 90 -4.43 2.30 10.87
CA VAL A 90 -4.88 3.61 10.38
C VAL A 90 -5.48 4.43 11.53
N ALA A 91 -6.32 3.83 12.37
CA ALA A 91 -6.88 4.51 13.54
C ALA A 91 -5.77 5.00 14.48
N ASP A 92 -4.79 4.14 14.79
CA ASP A 92 -3.67 4.49 15.67
C ASP A 92 -2.85 5.67 15.11
N VAL A 93 -2.55 5.67 13.80
CA VAL A 93 -1.84 6.76 13.13
C VAL A 93 -2.61 8.07 13.21
N LEU A 94 -3.92 8.03 12.95
CA LEU A 94 -4.76 9.23 12.97
C LEU A 94 -4.89 9.79 14.39
N SER A 95 -5.04 8.93 15.41
CA SER A 95 -5.05 9.37 16.81
C SER A 95 -3.73 9.99 17.25
N GLN A 96 -2.59 9.44 16.82
CA GLN A 96 -1.27 10.02 17.11
C GLN A 96 -1.08 11.39 16.45
N ALA A 97 -1.56 11.57 15.21
CA ALA A 97 -1.49 12.84 14.52
C ALA A 97 -2.31 13.94 15.22
N GLN A 98 -3.47 13.59 15.79
CA GLN A 98 -4.32 14.51 16.54
C GLN A 98 -3.70 14.97 17.87
N LEU A 99 -2.79 14.19 18.44
CA LEU A 99 -2.10 14.55 19.69
C LEU A 99 -0.83 15.40 19.46
N GLN A 100 -0.38 15.52 18.21
CA GLN A 100 0.85 16.24 17.84
C GLN A 100 0.59 17.59 17.16
N GLY A 101 -0.68 17.95 16.94
CA GLY A 101 -1.11 19.25 16.38
C GLY A 101 -1.72 20.13 17.45
#